data_AF-G7VT76-F1
#
_entry.id   AF-G7VT76-F1
#
_cell.length_a   1.000
_cell.length_b   1.000
_cell.length_c   1.000
_cell.angle_alpha   90.00
_cell.angle_beta   90.00
_cell.angle_gamma   90.00
#
_symmetry.space_group_name_H-M   'P 1'
#
loop_
_entity.id
_entity.type
_entity.pdbx_description
1 polymer ?
#
loop_
_entity_poly.entity_id
_entity_poly.type
_entity_poly.pdbx_seq_one_letter_code
_entity_poly.pdbx_strand_id
1 'polypeptide(L)'
;MYYFDVAKCKACPLREGCYKPGAKSKTYSIRILSEQFKEQIEFELSGTFKERIKRRPIIEHKNAEMKRFHGMDIARYRGLFRMRIQAYLTAFVVNVKRMVKLKEQKQPALN
;
A
#
# COMPACT_ATOMS: atom_id res chain seq x y z
N MET A 1 12.99 13.75 17.95
CA MET A 1 14.08 12.77 18.13
C MET A 1 15.07 13.38 19.10
N TYR A 2 15.37 12.70 20.21
CA TYR A 2 16.16 13.24 21.31
C TYR A 2 17.50 12.51 21.41
N TYR A 3 18.60 13.26 21.40
CA TYR A 3 19.95 12.72 21.54
C TYR A 3 20.39 12.80 22.99
N PHE A 4 21.02 11.73 23.47
CA PHE A 4 21.48 11.61 24.83
C PHE A 4 23.00 11.56 24.86
N ASP A 5 23.55 12.18 25.91
CA ASP A 5 24.98 12.16 26.19
C ASP A 5 25.43 10.74 26.59
N VAL A 6 26.29 10.15 25.76
CA VAL A 6 26.81 8.80 25.94
C VAL A 6 27.66 8.68 27.22
N ALA A 7 28.36 9.73 27.63
CA ALA A 7 29.16 9.71 28.86
C ALA A 7 28.25 9.51 30.08
N LYS A 8 27.11 10.21 30.10
CA LYS A 8 26.08 10.06 31.14
C LYS A 8 25.41 8.68 31.07
N CYS A 9 25.14 8.16 29.87
CA CYS A 9 24.56 6.82 29.71
C CYS A 9 25.49 5.69 30.20
N LYS A 10 26.82 5.81 30.03
CA LYS A 10 27.80 4.82 30.50
C LYS A 10 27.86 4.69 32.02
N ALA A 11 27.74 5.82 32.72
CA ALA A 11 27.78 5.90 34.18
C ALA A 11 26.41 5.70 34.84
N CYS A 12 25.35 5.52 34.05
CA CYS A 12 23.99 5.38 34.57
C CYS A 12 23.81 4.02 35.28
N PRO A 13 23.27 3.99 36.51
CA PRO A 13 22.94 2.74 37.21
C PRO A 13 21.92 1.86 36.46
N LEU A 14 21.03 2.49 35.68
CA LEU A 14 20.00 1.82 34.88
C LEU A 14 20.45 1.53 33.43
N ARG A 15 21.76 1.44 33.19
CA ARG A 15 22.29 1.24 31.83
C ARG A 15 21.94 -0.12 31.24
N GLU A 16 21.72 -1.13 32.08
CA GLU A 16 21.34 -2.47 31.60
C GLU A 16 19.98 -2.42 30.90
N GLY A 17 19.92 -2.93 29.67
CA GLY A 17 18.73 -2.87 28.81
C GLY A 17 18.47 -1.50 28.14
N CYS A 18 19.01 -0.40 28.67
CA CYS A 18 18.85 0.93 28.07
C CYS A 18 20.01 1.30 27.11
N TYR A 19 21.26 1.10 27.53
CA TYR A 19 22.44 1.49 26.74
C TYR A 19 23.21 0.24 26.29
N LYS A 20 23.47 0.14 24.99
CA LYS A 20 24.31 -0.92 24.43
C LYS A 20 25.79 -0.58 24.66
N PRO A 21 26.57 -1.41 25.38
CA PRO A 21 28.00 -1.18 25.56
C PRO A 21 28.70 -1.00 24.20
N GLY A 22 29.54 0.03 24.08
CA GLY A 22 30.25 0.37 22.83
C GLY A 22 29.45 1.20 21.81
N ALA A 23 28.19 1.57 22.09
CA ALA A 23 27.43 2.42 21.19
C ALA A 23 28.01 3.85 21.13
N LYS A 24 28.16 4.40 19.91
CA LYS A 24 28.68 5.76 19.67
C LYS A 24 27.65 6.85 19.92
N SER A 25 26.36 6.50 19.95
CA SER A 25 25.26 7.44 20.14
C SER A 25 24.09 6.75 20.83
N LYS A 26 23.30 7.53 21.57
CA LYS A 26 22.02 7.10 22.15
C LYS A 26 20.96 8.10 21.73
N THR A 27 19.91 7.61 21.09
CA THR A 27 18.79 8.45 20.65
C THR A 27 17.47 7.82 21.07
N TYR A 28 16.51 8.65 21.46
CA TYR A 28 15.14 8.24 21.75
C TYR A 28 14.18 8.95 20.80
N SER A 29 13.40 8.19 20.05
CA SER A 29 12.36 8.73 19.18
C SER A 29 11.00 8.55 19.85
N ILE A 30 10.41 9.64 20.32
CA ILE A 30 9.00 9.66 20.70
C ILE A 30 8.21 9.94 19.43
N ARG A 31 7.28 9.05 19.08
CA ARG A 31 6.26 9.35 18.07
C ARG A 31 5.19 10.21 18.73
N ILE A 32 5.12 11.47 18.32
CA ILE A 32 3.97 12.32 18.63
C ILE A 32 2.90 11.94 17.62
N LEU A 33 1.89 11.18 18.03
CA LEU A 33 0.74 10.85 17.19
C LEU A 33 -0.18 12.09 17.11
N SER A 34 -0.34 12.65 15.91
CA SER A 34 -1.43 13.60 15.64
C SER A 34 -2.78 12.89 15.76
N GLU A 35 -3.86 13.64 15.97
CA GLU A 35 -5.23 13.08 16.00
C GLU A 35 -5.58 12.31 14.72
N GLN A 36 -5.14 12.80 13.55
CA GLN A 36 -5.31 12.11 12.26
C GLN A 36 -4.72 10.69 12.26
N PHE A 37 -3.58 10.47 12.94
CA PHE A 37 -3.02 9.13 13.06
C PHE A 37 -3.86 8.22 13.97
N LYS A 38 -4.52 8.77 15.00
CA LYS A 38 -5.41 7.98 15.86
C LYS A 38 -6.65 7.53 15.09
N GLU A 39 -7.30 8.46 14.37
CA GLU A 39 -8.44 8.15 13.52
C GLU A 39 -8.10 7.11 12.45
N GLN A 40 -6.91 7.22 11.84
CA GLN A 40 -6.45 6.24 10.86
C GLN A 40 -6.24 4.85 11.49
N ILE A 41 -5.63 4.77 12.67
CA ILE A 41 -5.43 3.49 13.38
C ILE A 41 -6.78 2.85 13.74
N GLU A 42 -7.74 3.63 14.24
CA GLU A 42 -9.09 3.15 14.55
C GLU A 42 -9.81 2.65 13.29
N PHE A 43 -9.67 3.39 12.18
CA PHE A 43 -10.23 2.96 10.89
C PHE A 43 -9.58 1.67 10.38
N GLU A 44 -8.25 1.53 10.48
CA GLU A 44 -7.53 0.32 10.07
C GLU A 44 -7.94 -0.91 10.90
N LEU A 45 -8.31 -0.72 12.18
CA LEU A 45 -8.80 -1.78 13.05
C LEU A 45 -10.25 -2.18 12.74
N SER A 46 -11.02 -1.31 12.09
CA SER A 46 -12.43 -1.54 11.75
C SER A 46 -12.62 -2.75 10.82
N GLY A 47 -13.77 -3.42 10.94
CA GLY A 47 -14.15 -4.53 10.05
C GLY A 47 -14.22 -4.09 8.58
N THR A 48 -14.71 -2.88 8.32
CA THR A 48 -14.83 -2.33 6.96
C THR A 48 -13.48 -2.21 6.24
N PHE A 49 -12.44 -1.80 6.95
CA PHE A 49 -11.09 -1.72 6.39
C PHE A 49 -10.52 -3.11 6.11
N LYS A 50 -10.71 -4.06 7.04
CA LYS A 50 -10.28 -5.46 6.86
C LYS A 50 -10.96 -6.14 5.65
N GLU A 51 -12.19 -5.80 5.33
CA GLU A 51 -12.84 -6.27 4.11
C GLU A 51 -12.30 -5.59 2.84
N ARG A 52 -12.09 -4.26 2.89
CA ARG A 52 -11.53 -3.50 1.77
C ARG A 52 -10.12 -3.97 1.42
N ILE A 53 -9.26 -4.20 2.42
CA ILE A 53 -7.88 -4.61 2.19
C ILE A 53 -7.80 -6.01 1.55
N LYS A 54 -8.72 -6.93 1.87
CA LYS A 54 -8.82 -8.23 1.21
C LYS A 54 -9.16 -8.12 -0.28
N ARG A 55 -9.93 -7.11 -0.68
CA ARG A 55 -10.30 -6.85 -2.09
C ARG A 55 -9.21 -6.11 -2.87
N ARG A 56 -8.33 -5.37 -2.18
CA ARG A 56 -7.31 -4.51 -2.79
C ARG A 56 -6.38 -5.26 -3.77
N PRO A 57 -5.85 -6.45 -3.48
CA PRO A 57 -5.01 -7.18 -4.43
C PRO A 57 -5.71 -7.44 -5.77
N ILE A 58 -7.01 -7.78 -5.75
CA ILE A 58 -7.79 -8.04 -6.96
C ILE A 58 -7.86 -6.79 -7.85
N ILE A 59 -8.07 -5.64 -7.22
CA ILE A 59 -8.12 -4.33 -7.90
C ILE A 59 -6.73 -3.95 -8.43
N GLU A 60 -5.69 -4.13 -7.62
CA GLU A 60 -4.30 -3.80 -8.01
C GLU A 60 -3.81 -4.64 -9.16
N HIS A 61 -4.11 -5.94 -9.19
CA HIS A 61 -3.79 -6.81 -10.31
C HIS A 61 -4.50 -6.34 -11.59
N LYS A 62 -5.76 -5.91 -11.52
CA LYS A 62 -6.48 -5.37 -12.67
C LYS A 62 -5.93 -4.02 -13.13
N ASN A 63 -5.58 -3.15 -12.20
CA ASN A 63 -4.91 -1.88 -12.52
C ASN A 63 -3.53 -2.10 -13.15
N ALA A 64 -2.77 -3.08 -12.67
CA ALA A 64 -1.49 -3.46 -13.25
C ALA A 64 -1.66 -4.02 -14.67
N GLU A 65 -2.69 -4.83 -14.93
CA GLU A 65 -3.02 -5.31 -16.28
C GLU A 65 -3.35 -4.14 -17.21
N MET A 66 -4.24 -3.24 -16.79
CA MET A 66 -4.62 -2.05 -17.56
C MET A 66 -3.38 -1.18 -17.88
N LYS A 67 -2.52 -0.97 -16.89
CA LYS A 67 -1.31 -0.16 -17.00
C LYS A 67 -0.29 -0.78 -17.97
N ARG A 68 0.10 -2.04 -17.74
CA ARG A 68 1.21 -2.70 -18.45
C ARG A 68 0.83 -3.20 -19.83
N PHE A 69 -0.38 -3.74 -20.00
CA PHE A 69 -0.77 -4.43 -21.24
C PHE A 69 -1.81 -3.68 -22.07
N HIS A 70 -2.43 -2.64 -21.52
CA HIS A 70 -3.48 -1.87 -22.20
C HIS A 70 -3.20 -0.36 -22.26
N GLY A 71 -1.93 0.04 -22.13
CA GLY A 71 -1.48 1.40 -22.45
C GLY A 71 -1.96 2.48 -21.48
N MET A 72 -2.38 2.13 -20.26
CA MET A 72 -2.74 3.11 -19.22
C MET A 72 -1.52 3.69 -18.48
N ASP A 73 -0.30 3.27 -18.82
CA ASP A 73 0.93 3.91 -18.32
C ASP A 73 1.14 5.32 -18.90
N ILE A 74 0.52 5.61 -20.06
CA ILE A 74 0.66 6.90 -20.75
C ILE A 74 -0.73 7.46 -21.06
N ALA A 75 -0.93 8.75 -20.78
CA ALA A 75 -2.09 9.48 -21.26
C ALA A 75 -1.93 9.75 -22.77
N ARG A 76 -2.71 9.06 -23.59
CA ARG A 76 -2.68 9.24 -25.06
C ARG A 76 -3.19 10.60 -25.50
N TYR A 77 -4.05 11.20 -24.69
CA TYR A 77 -4.68 12.48 -24.96
C TYR A 77 -4.52 13.42 -23.77
N ARG A 78 -4.43 14.73 -24.05
CA ARG A 78 -4.37 15.78 -23.02
C ARG A 78 -5.79 16.12 -22.53
N GLY A 79 -5.89 16.41 -21.22
CA GLY A 79 -7.12 16.84 -20.57
C GLY A 79 -7.93 15.69 -19.93
N LEU A 80 -8.59 16.01 -18.81
CA LEU A 80 -9.32 15.04 -17.97
C LEU A 80 -10.43 14.32 -18.74
N PHE A 81 -11.17 15.03 -19.60
CA PHE A 81 -12.26 14.43 -20.36
C PHE A 81 -11.78 13.29 -21.27
N ARG A 82 -10.70 13.52 -22.02
CA ARG A 82 -10.15 12.51 -22.94
C ARG A 82 -9.47 11.36 -22.20
N MET A 83 -8.82 11.65 -21.07
CA MET A 83 -8.24 10.63 -20.18
C MET A 83 -9.34 9.72 -19.60
N ARG A 84 -10.50 10.27 -19.22
CA ARG A 84 -11.66 9.48 -18.78
C ARG A 84 -12.13 8.53 -19.88
N ILE A 85 -12.25 9.00 -21.12
CA ILE A 85 -12.62 8.14 -22.27
C ILE A 85 -11.60 7.00 -22.43
N GLN A 86 -10.30 7.31 -22.42
CA GLN A 86 -9.24 6.29 -22.48
C GLN A 86 -9.40 5.25 -21.36
N ALA A 87 -9.59 5.72 -20.12
CA ALA A 87 -9.76 4.83 -18.96
C ALA A 87 -11.00 3.94 -19.09
N TYR A 88 -12.14 4.48 -19.50
CA TYR A 88 -13.38 3.72 -19.66
C TYR A 88 -13.28 2.66 -20.75
N LEU A 89 -12.72 3.01 -21.92
CA LEU A 89 -12.54 2.05 -23.01
C LEU A 89 -11.56 0.94 -22.62
N THR A 90 -10.45 1.27 -21.95
CA THR A 90 -9.51 0.26 -21.46
C THR A 90 -10.15 -0.67 -20.43
N ALA A 91 -10.89 -0.12 -19.46
CA ALA A 91 -11.58 -0.92 -18.45
C ALA A 91 -12.63 -1.84 -19.09
N PHE A 92 -13.37 -1.35 -20.09
CA PHE A 92 -14.33 -2.16 -20.85
C PHE A 92 -13.65 -3.35 -21.52
N VAL A 93 -12.56 -3.12 -22.26
CA VAL A 93 -11.82 -4.19 -22.96
C VAL A 93 -11.28 -5.24 -21.99
N VAL A 94 -10.65 -4.82 -20.88
CA VAL A 94 -10.11 -5.76 -19.88
C VAL A 94 -11.21 -6.59 -19.22
N ASN A 95 -12.38 -5.99 -18.97
CA ASN A 95 -13.54 -6.70 -18.44
C ASN A 95 -14.10 -7.71 -19.45
N VAL A 96 -14.20 -7.34 -20.74
CA VAL A 96 -14.60 -8.27 -21.80
C VAL A 96 -13.64 -9.46 -21.90
N LYS A 97 -12.31 -9.22 -21.90
CA LYS A 97 -11.30 -10.29 -21.86
C LYS A 97 -11.51 -11.23 -20.67
N ARG A 98 -11.86 -10.67 -19.51
CA ARG A 98 -12.16 -11.47 -18.31
C ARG A 98 -13.42 -12.32 -18.49
N MET A 99 -14.50 -11.76 -19.05
CA MET A 99 -15.75 -12.51 -19.30
C MET A 99 -15.51 -13.69 -20.24
N VAL A 100 -14.75 -13.49 -21.33
CA VAL A 100 -14.39 -14.56 -22.27
C VAL A 100 -13.60 -15.66 -21.55
N LYS A 101 -12.54 -15.30 -20.82
CA LYS A 101 -11.74 -16.28 -20.06
C LYS A 101 -12.57 -17.08 -19.04
N LEU A 102 -13.52 -16.42 -18.36
CA LEU A 102 -14.41 -17.11 -17.41
C LEU A 102 -15.39 -18.04 -18.11
N LYS A 103 -15.82 -17.72 -19.35
CA LYS A 103 -16.65 -18.60 -20.17
C LYS A 103 -15.86 -19.84 -20.61
N GLU A 104 -14.63 -19.66 -21.07
CA GLU A 104 -13.72 -20.76 -21.46
C GLU A 104 -13.40 -21.69 -20.28
N GLN A 105 -13.12 -21.15 -19.10
CA GLN A 105 -12.85 -21.94 -17.89
C GLN A 105 -14.06 -22.73 -17.38
N LYS A 106 -15.28 -22.27 -17.71
CA LYS A 106 -16.52 -22.97 -17.37
C LYS A 106 -16.96 -23.98 -18.44
N GLN A 107 -16.39 -23.91 -19.64
CA GLN A 107 -16.63 -24.94 -20.66
C GLN A 107 -15.88 -26.20 -20.23
N PRO A 108 -16.55 -27.36 -20.10
CA PRO A 108 -15.86 -28.62 -19.89
C PRO A 108 -14.91 -28.82 -21.08
N ALA A 109 -13.71 -29.36 -20.82
CA ALA A 109 -12.79 -29.76 -21.87
C ALA A 109 -13.58 -30.70 -22.81
N LEU A 110 -13.78 -30.25 -24.05
CA LEU A 110 -14.27 -31.11 -25.11
C LEU A 110 -13.17 -32.15 -25.33
N ASN A 111 -13.41 -33.36 -24.83
CA ASN A 111 -12.68 -34.56 -25.24
C ASN A 111 -12.98 -34.85 -26.72
#